data_AF-A0ABD5C7R9-F1
#
_entry.id   AF-A0ABD5C7R9-F1
#
_cell.length_a   1.000
_cell.length_b   1.000
_cell.length_c   1.000
_cell.angle_alpha   90.00
_cell.angle_beta   90.00
_cell.angle_gamma   90.00
#
_symmetry.space_group_name_H-M   'P 1'
#
loop_
_entity.id
_entity.type
_entity.pdbx_description
1 polymer ?
#
loop_
_entity_poly.entity_id
_entity_poly.type
_entity_poly.pdbx_seq_one_letter_code
_entity_poly.pdbx_strand_id
1 'polypeptide(L)'
;MVNFVLLGYACGFTLATASAAWLAPRLTGGLATFACLLTAADCVSRSVSLVRNANLRAKSTVQSATGIKEIKVAEISQGFTAGAFNLREFFHGKSPGTLRRVKWAFLVGAFAMPFTLIALGANVRSSSLSMTLLCAACTVQYVGLLAERWFFSAQAPHPQNLYYASVS
;
A
#
# COMPACT_ATOMS: atom_id res chain seq x y z
N MET A 1 7.98 9.20 3.51
CA MET A 1 7.28 10.50 3.45
C MET A 1 6.84 10.84 2.04
N VAL A 2 7.73 10.87 1.04
CA VAL A 2 7.40 11.15 -0.37
C VAL A 2 6.20 10.34 -0.89
N ASN A 3 6.16 9.04 -0.60
CA ASN A 3 5.07 8.14 -1.02
C ASN A 3 3.66 8.62 -0.58
N PHE A 4 3.48 9.06 0.67
CA PHE A 4 2.16 9.44 1.17
C PHE A 4 1.64 10.76 0.59
N VAL A 5 2.56 11.68 0.29
CA VAL A 5 2.25 12.96 -0.34
C VAL A 5 1.81 12.74 -1.78
N LEU A 6 2.54 11.91 -2.54
CA LEU A 6 2.18 11.54 -3.91
C LEU A 6 0.83 10.81 -3.97
N LEU A 7 0.61 9.84 -3.07
CA LEU A 7 -0.68 9.17 -2.88
C LEU A 7 -1.83 10.16 -2.68
N GLY A 8 -1.65 11.14 -1.79
CA GLY A 8 -2.65 12.18 -1.50
C GLY A 8 -2.94 13.08 -2.70
N TYR A 9 -1.90 13.50 -3.42
CA TYR A 9 -2.07 14.29 -4.64
C TYR A 9 -2.74 13.47 -5.75
N ALA A 10 -2.31 12.24 -5.99
CA ALA A 10 -2.90 11.37 -7.01
C ALA A 10 -4.40 11.17 -6.76
N CYS A 11 -4.80 10.79 -5.54
CA CYS A 11 -6.22 10.58 -5.24
C CYS A 11 -7.02 11.89 -5.25
N GLY A 12 -6.42 13.00 -4.80
CA GLY A 12 -7.04 14.32 -4.83
C GLY A 12 -7.32 14.80 -6.25
N PHE A 13 -6.36 14.62 -7.17
CA PHE A 13 -6.53 14.98 -8.58
C PHE A 13 -7.50 14.04 -9.31
N THR A 14 -7.55 12.76 -8.98
CA THR A 14 -8.58 11.84 -9.51
C THR A 14 -9.98 12.31 -9.10
N LEU A 15 -10.18 12.64 -7.82
CA LEU A 15 -11.45 13.15 -7.32
C LEU A 15 -11.81 14.52 -7.92
N ALA A 16 -10.83 15.40 -8.06
CA ALA A 16 -11.01 16.70 -8.72
C ALA A 16 -11.41 16.52 -10.20
N THR A 17 -10.81 15.56 -10.91
CA THR A 17 -11.15 15.24 -12.30
C THR A 17 -12.59 14.73 -12.42
N ALA A 18 -13.01 13.82 -11.54
CA ALA A 18 -14.39 13.34 -11.50
C ALA A 18 -15.38 14.46 -11.18
N SER A 19 -15.03 15.37 -10.26
CA SER A 19 -15.87 16.51 -9.89
C SER A 19 -15.96 17.54 -11.03
N ALA A 20 -14.84 17.79 -11.72
CA ALA A 20 -14.78 18.69 -12.87
C ALA A 20 -15.64 18.20 -14.04
N ALA A 21 -15.78 16.89 -14.23
CA ALA A 21 -16.67 16.33 -15.25
C ALA A 21 -18.13 16.78 -15.10
N TRP A 22 -18.57 17.14 -13.89
CA TRP A 22 -19.91 17.68 -13.65
C TRP A 22 -19.93 19.22 -13.54
N LEU A 23 -18.99 19.79 -12.77
CA LEU A 23 -19.02 21.20 -12.41
C LEU A 23 -18.34 22.12 -13.44
N ALA A 24 -17.30 21.63 -14.11
CA ALA A 24 -16.51 22.43 -15.05
C ALA A 24 -15.86 21.54 -16.14
N PRO A 25 -16.65 21.02 -17.11
CA PRO A 25 -16.17 20.02 -18.07
C PRO A 25 -14.95 20.46 -18.90
N ARG A 26 -14.78 21.78 -19.07
CA ARG A 26 -13.62 22.37 -19.76
C ARG A 26 -12.28 22.09 -19.06
N LEU A 27 -12.28 21.88 -17.75
CA LEU A 27 -11.07 21.62 -16.95
C LEU A 27 -10.72 20.13 -16.84
N THR A 28 -11.66 19.24 -17.17
CA THR A 28 -11.53 17.79 -17.00
C THR A 28 -10.29 17.24 -17.69
N GLY A 29 -10.01 17.64 -18.93
CA GLY A 29 -8.84 17.14 -19.67
C GLY A 29 -7.50 17.53 -19.03
N GLY A 30 -7.39 18.78 -18.56
CA GLY A 30 -6.19 19.26 -17.87
C GLY A 30 -5.98 18.53 -16.54
N LEU A 31 -7.03 18.43 -15.71
CA LEU A 31 -6.97 17.73 -14.43
C LEU A 31 -6.70 16.23 -14.60
N ALA A 32 -7.30 15.59 -15.59
CA ALA A 32 -7.04 14.19 -15.92
C ALA A 32 -5.58 13.94 -16.29
N THR A 33 -4.96 14.87 -17.03
CA THR A 33 -3.53 14.77 -17.39
C THR A 33 -2.66 14.79 -16.13
N PHE A 34 -2.90 15.74 -15.21
CA PHE A 34 -2.18 15.78 -13.94
C PHE A 34 -2.47 14.56 -13.08
N ALA A 35 -3.71 14.09 -13.01
CA ALA A 35 -4.10 12.89 -12.27
C ALA A 35 -3.35 11.65 -12.79
N CYS A 36 -3.25 11.48 -14.11
CA CYS A 36 -2.49 10.40 -14.73
C CYS A 36 -0.99 10.50 -14.42
N LEU A 37 -0.38 11.68 -14.56
CA LEU A 37 1.03 11.90 -14.28
C LEU A 37 1.37 11.61 -12.80
N LEU A 38 0.54 12.11 -11.88
CA LEU A 38 0.70 11.88 -10.45
C LEU A 38 0.49 10.41 -10.09
N THR A 39 -0.51 9.75 -10.67
CA THR A 39 -0.74 8.31 -10.45
C THR A 39 0.43 7.47 -10.96
N ALA A 40 1.03 7.83 -12.10
CA ALA A 40 2.21 7.16 -12.62
C ALA A 40 3.44 7.39 -11.73
N ALA A 41 3.69 8.64 -11.32
CA ALA A 41 4.79 8.98 -10.41
C ALA A 41 4.65 8.27 -9.05
N ASP A 42 3.44 8.19 -8.53
CA ASP A 42 3.12 7.50 -7.29
C ASP A 42 3.33 5.98 -7.41
N CYS A 43 2.90 5.38 -8.52
CA CYS A 43 3.16 3.96 -8.82
C CYS A 43 4.67 3.64 -8.82
N VAL A 44 5.49 4.50 -9.43
CA VAL A 44 6.94 4.36 -9.44
C VAL A 44 7.51 4.50 -8.03
N SER A 45 7.16 5.58 -7.32
CA SER A 45 7.56 5.81 -5.93
C SER A 45 7.21 4.63 -5.02
N ARG A 46 6.00 4.08 -5.18
CA ARG A 46 5.52 2.94 -4.40
C ARG A 46 6.29 1.67 -4.74
N SER A 47 6.54 1.41 -6.02
CA SER A 47 7.31 0.25 -6.48
C SER A 47 8.74 0.28 -5.95
N VAL A 48 9.41 1.44 -6.03
CA VAL A 48 10.75 1.64 -5.44
C VAL A 48 10.72 1.41 -3.93
N SER A 49 9.69 1.91 -3.24
CA SER A 49 9.51 1.70 -1.79
C SER A 49 9.33 0.21 -1.45
N LEU A 50 8.59 -0.55 -2.25
CA LEU A 50 8.41 -2.00 -2.04
C LEU A 50 9.73 -2.76 -2.21
N VAL A 51 10.52 -2.44 -3.25
CA VAL A 51 11.83 -3.05 -3.47
C VAL A 51 12.78 -2.71 -2.33
N ARG A 52 12.82 -1.44 -1.90
CA ARG A 52 13.63 -1.02 -0.74
C ARG A 52 13.21 -1.78 0.52
N ASN A 53 11.91 -1.84 0.81
CA ASN A 53 11.39 -2.49 2.02
C ASN A 53 11.70 -4.00 2.05
N ALA A 54 11.65 -4.67 0.89
CA ALA A 54 12.02 -6.09 0.80
C ALA A 54 13.49 -6.36 1.14
N ASN A 55 14.36 -5.35 1.02
CA ASN A 55 15.79 -5.45 1.30
C ASN A 55 16.19 -4.90 2.68
N LEU A 56 15.24 -4.38 3.47
CA LEU A 56 15.52 -3.87 4.81
C LEU A 56 15.82 -5.04 5.76
N ARG A 57 16.89 -4.88 6.55
CA ARG A 57 17.24 -5.80 7.63
C ARG A 57 16.80 -5.23 8.97
N ALA A 58 16.41 -6.10 9.89
CA ALA A 58 16.11 -5.69 11.26
C ALA A 58 17.35 -5.05 11.90
N LYS A 59 17.18 -3.84 12.45
CA LYS A 59 18.27 -3.14 13.16
C LYS A 59 18.51 -3.72 14.56
N SER A 60 17.44 -4.23 15.19
CA SER A 60 17.49 -4.86 16.50
C SER A 60 17.74 -6.36 16.37
N THR A 61 18.58 -6.91 17.23
CA THR A 61 18.79 -8.35 17.45
C THR A 61 18.40 -8.71 18.89
N VAL A 62 18.18 -10.01 19.16
CA VAL A 62 17.92 -10.53 20.51
C VAL A 62 19.02 -10.11 21.49
N GLN A 63 20.28 -10.13 21.04
CA GLN A 63 21.43 -9.66 21.82
C GLN A 63 21.38 -8.16 22.12
N SER A 64 21.12 -7.32 21.12
CA SER A 64 21.05 -5.86 21.33
C SER A 64 19.91 -5.46 22.27
N ALA A 65 18.82 -6.23 22.28
CA ALA A 65 17.67 -5.98 23.13
C ALA A 65 17.85 -6.52 24.57
N THR A 66 18.65 -7.57 24.76
CA THR A 66 19.00 -8.13 26.08
C THR A 66 20.25 -7.50 26.69
N GLY A 67 21.06 -6.80 25.90
CA GLY A 67 22.34 -6.23 26.32
C GLY A 67 23.50 -7.23 26.41
N ILE A 68 23.29 -8.49 26.02
CA ILE A 68 24.29 -9.56 26.08
C ILE A 68 25.24 -9.42 24.88
N LYS A 69 26.50 -9.03 25.14
CA LYS A 69 27.49 -8.72 24.09
C LYS A 69 28.33 -9.91 23.64
N GLU A 70 28.64 -10.85 24.54
CA GLU A 70 29.68 -11.85 24.29
C GLU A 70 29.18 -13.19 23.75
N ILE A 71 27.95 -13.59 24.10
CA ILE A 71 27.40 -14.90 23.74
C ILE A 71 26.32 -14.74 22.68
N LYS A 72 26.34 -15.57 21.63
CA LYS A 72 25.27 -15.66 20.63
C LYS A 72 24.00 -16.18 21.30
N VAL A 73 23.10 -15.28 21.66
CA VAL A 73 21.81 -15.61 22.27
C VAL A 73 20.87 -16.13 21.19
N ALA A 74 20.34 -17.34 21.38
CA ALA A 74 19.29 -17.92 20.57
C ALA A 74 18.11 -18.30 21.47
N GLU A 75 16.88 -18.08 20.97
CA GLU A 75 15.68 -18.60 21.64
C GLU A 75 15.63 -20.12 21.40
N ILE A 76 15.71 -20.91 22.48
CA ILE A 76 15.67 -22.39 22.41
C ILE A 76 14.23 -22.89 22.55
N SER A 77 13.45 -22.26 23.43
CA SER A 77 12.03 -22.55 23.59
C SER A 77 11.29 -21.28 24.02
N GLN A 78 10.02 -21.17 23.61
CA GLN A 78 9.17 -20.02 23.97
C GLN A 78 8.73 -20.05 25.45
N GLY A 79 8.93 -21.18 26.14
CA GLY A 79 8.58 -21.34 27.56
C GLY A 79 7.08 -21.33 27.88
N PHE A 80 6.19 -21.35 26.88
CA PHE A 80 4.75 -21.32 27.10
C PHE A 80 4.14 -22.73 27.14
N THR A 81 3.34 -23.01 28.18
CA THR A 81 2.54 -24.24 28.29
C THR A 81 1.20 -24.14 27.55
N ALA A 82 0.76 -22.92 27.20
CA ALA A 82 -0.48 -22.62 26.48
C ALA A 82 -0.26 -21.46 25.48
N GLY A 83 -1.29 -21.06 24.75
CA GLY A 83 -1.17 -19.92 23.82
C GLY A 83 -0.79 -18.61 24.52
N ALA A 84 0.12 -17.84 23.94
CA ALA A 84 0.58 -16.56 24.47
C ALA A 84 -0.10 -15.36 23.77
N PHE A 85 -0.36 -14.30 24.54
CA PHE A 85 -0.91 -13.04 24.03
C PHE A 85 -0.07 -12.46 22.88
N ASN A 86 1.26 -12.48 23.02
CA ASN A 86 2.17 -11.88 22.03
C ASN A 86 2.09 -12.55 20.66
N LEU A 87 1.84 -13.86 20.60
CA LEU A 87 1.70 -14.60 19.34
C LEU A 87 0.39 -14.29 18.62
N ARG A 88 -0.61 -13.77 19.33
CA ARG A 88 -1.92 -13.38 18.77
C ARG A 88 -1.92 -11.93 18.32
N GLU A 89 -1.36 -11.04 19.14
CA GLU A 89 -1.47 -9.59 18.91
C GLU A 89 -0.46 -9.06 17.89
N PHE A 90 0.77 -9.58 17.90
CA PHE A 90 1.86 -9.02 17.07
C PHE A 90 2.05 -9.73 15.71
N PHE A 91 1.21 -10.72 15.41
CA PHE A 91 1.20 -11.44 14.14
C PHE A 91 -0.11 -11.19 13.40
N HIS A 92 -0.01 -10.80 12.13
CA HIS A 92 -1.18 -10.58 11.27
C HIS A 92 -1.84 -11.91 10.80
N GLY A 93 -1.23 -13.07 11.06
CA GLY A 93 -1.83 -14.40 10.83
C GLY A 93 -2.17 -14.74 9.37
N LYS A 94 -1.61 -14.01 8.40
CA LYS A 94 -1.88 -14.22 6.96
C LYS A 94 -0.71 -14.89 6.27
N SER A 95 -1.02 -15.81 5.36
CA SER A 95 -0.01 -16.53 4.59
C SER A 95 0.77 -15.61 3.63
N PRO A 96 2.03 -15.95 3.28
CA PRO A 96 2.81 -15.20 2.29
C PRO A 96 2.12 -15.07 0.93
N GLY A 97 1.34 -16.09 0.53
CA GLY A 97 0.54 -16.07 -0.69
C GLY A 97 -0.58 -15.02 -0.65
N THR A 98 -1.21 -14.82 0.51
CA THR A 98 -2.21 -13.76 0.69
C THR A 98 -1.58 -12.38 0.58
N LEU A 99 -0.43 -12.14 1.22
CA LEU A 99 0.29 -10.88 1.07
C LEU A 99 0.69 -10.61 -0.39
N ARG A 100 1.15 -11.63 -1.12
CA ARG A 100 1.47 -11.49 -2.56
C ARG A 100 0.25 -11.10 -3.39
N ARG A 101 -0.92 -11.71 -3.12
CA ARG A 101 -2.18 -11.37 -3.81
C ARG A 101 -2.61 -9.94 -3.51
N VAL A 102 -2.60 -9.54 -2.23
CA VAL A 102 -2.94 -8.16 -1.84
C VAL A 102 -1.98 -7.15 -2.48
N LYS A 103 -0.68 -7.49 -2.56
CA LYS A 103 0.31 -6.64 -3.22
C LYS A 103 -0.07 -6.31 -4.67
N TRP A 104 -0.39 -7.34 -5.44
CA TRP A 104 -0.81 -7.15 -6.83
C TRP A 104 -2.18 -6.49 -6.93
N ALA A 105 -3.11 -6.84 -6.04
CA ALA A 105 -4.44 -6.25 -6.01
C ALA A 105 -4.38 -4.73 -5.79
N PHE A 106 -3.58 -4.23 -4.84
CA PHE A 106 -3.45 -2.79 -4.65
C PHE A 106 -2.66 -2.12 -5.77
N LEU A 107 -1.64 -2.76 -6.35
CA LEU A 107 -0.91 -2.17 -7.48
C LEU A 107 -1.82 -1.93 -8.68
N VAL A 108 -2.70 -2.90 -8.96
CA VAL A 108 -3.70 -2.79 -10.02
C VAL A 108 -4.79 -1.78 -9.64
N GLY A 109 -5.36 -1.90 -8.44
CA GLY A 109 -6.50 -1.09 -7.99
C GLY A 109 -6.16 0.36 -7.67
N ALA A 110 -4.98 0.66 -7.15
CA ALA A 110 -4.58 2.02 -6.78
C ALA A 110 -3.95 2.81 -7.94
N PHE A 111 -3.35 2.10 -8.92
CA PHE A 111 -2.56 2.74 -9.98
C PHE A 111 -3.01 2.36 -11.38
N ALA A 112 -2.92 1.08 -11.75
CA ALA A 112 -3.12 0.68 -13.15
C ALA A 112 -4.56 0.92 -13.63
N MET A 113 -5.57 0.47 -12.87
CA MET A 113 -6.98 0.69 -13.22
C MET A 113 -7.38 2.16 -13.14
N PRO A 114 -7.05 2.93 -12.08
CA PRO A 114 -7.36 4.36 -12.05
C PRO A 114 -6.74 5.11 -13.21
N PHE A 115 -5.48 4.83 -13.56
CA PHE A 115 -4.81 5.46 -14.71
C PHE A 115 -5.57 5.21 -16.01
N THR A 116 -5.96 3.96 -16.29
CA THR A 116 -6.68 3.63 -17.52
C THR A 116 -8.09 4.22 -17.53
N LEU A 117 -8.81 4.17 -16.40
CA LEU A 117 -10.15 4.73 -16.28
C LEU A 117 -10.17 6.26 -16.44
N ILE A 118 -9.18 6.96 -15.87
CA ILE A 118 -9.03 8.41 -16.04
C ILE A 118 -8.72 8.74 -17.51
N ALA A 119 -7.76 8.04 -18.12
CA ALA A 119 -7.41 8.25 -19.52
C ALA A 119 -8.60 8.02 -20.45
N LEU A 120 -9.37 6.95 -20.26
CA LEU A 120 -10.57 6.66 -21.05
C LEU A 120 -11.70 7.67 -20.77
N GLY A 121 -11.94 7.97 -19.49
CA GLY A 121 -12.99 8.90 -19.05
C GLY A 121 -12.77 10.32 -19.55
N ALA A 122 -11.52 10.76 -19.69
CA ALA A 122 -11.19 12.08 -20.22
C ALA A 122 -11.31 12.19 -21.76
N ASN A 123 -11.24 11.07 -22.48
CA ASN A 123 -11.24 11.05 -23.95
C ASN A 123 -12.58 10.62 -24.57
N VAL A 124 -13.54 10.17 -23.76
CA VAL A 124 -14.83 9.72 -24.26
C VAL A 124 -15.77 10.91 -24.56
N ARG A 125 -16.46 10.86 -25.71
CA ARG A 125 -17.37 11.93 -26.14
C ARG A 125 -18.68 11.98 -25.36
N SER A 126 -19.12 10.84 -24.83
CA SER A 126 -20.36 10.76 -24.05
C SER A 126 -20.13 11.28 -22.63
N SER A 127 -20.80 12.39 -22.29
CA SER A 127 -20.68 13.01 -20.96
C SER A 127 -21.09 12.07 -19.83
N SER A 128 -22.14 11.26 -20.04
CA SER A 128 -22.58 10.28 -19.04
C SER A 128 -21.54 9.18 -18.83
N LEU A 129 -20.95 8.67 -19.91
CA LEU A 129 -19.94 7.62 -19.84
C LEU A 129 -18.63 8.14 -19.21
N SER A 130 -18.24 9.38 -19.53
CA SER A 130 -17.10 10.07 -18.92
C SER A 130 -17.26 10.13 -17.41
N MET A 131 -18.41 10.59 -16.94
CA MET A 131 -18.71 10.70 -15.51
C MET A 131 -18.66 9.33 -14.81
N THR A 132 -19.28 8.30 -15.40
CA THR A 132 -19.25 6.94 -14.85
C THR A 132 -17.83 6.41 -14.73
N LEU A 133 -17.00 6.58 -15.76
CA LEU A 133 -15.61 6.11 -15.76
C LEU A 133 -14.75 6.83 -14.71
N LEU A 134 -14.92 8.15 -14.57
CA LEU A 134 -14.16 8.94 -13.60
C LEU A 134 -14.59 8.67 -12.15
N CYS A 135 -15.89 8.47 -11.89
CA CYS A 135 -16.38 8.01 -10.59
C CYS A 135 -15.91 6.59 -10.26
N ALA A 136 -15.89 5.69 -11.26
CA ALA A 136 -15.32 4.36 -11.11
C ALA A 136 -13.82 4.43 -10.78
N ALA A 137 -13.07 5.32 -11.44
CA ALA A 137 -11.66 5.55 -11.15
C ALA A 137 -11.43 5.94 -9.69
N CYS A 138 -12.23 6.89 -9.16
CA CYS A 138 -12.16 7.31 -7.75
C CYS A 138 -12.42 6.14 -6.79
N THR A 139 -13.47 5.36 -7.07
CA THR A 139 -13.91 4.26 -6.20
C THR A 139 -12.88 3.13 -6.18
N VAL A 140 -12.43 2.71 -7.36
CA VAL A 140 -11.41 1.66 -7.51
C VAL A 140 -10.10 2.12 -6.88
N GLN A 141 -9.69 3.37 -7.10
CA GLN A 141 -8.49 3.93 -6.49
C GLN A 141 -8.61 3.89 -4.97
N TYR A 142 -9.71 4.38 -4.39
CA TYR A 142 -9.92 4.38 -2.94
C TYR A 142 -9.83 2.97 -2.33
N VAL A 143 -10.50 1.98 -2.92
CA VAL A 143 -10.41 0.59 -2.47
C VAL A 143 -8.98 0.03 -2.60
N GLY A 144 -8.29 0.35 -3.70
CA GLY A 144 -6.88 0.02 -3.90
C GLY A 144 -5.99 0.63 -2.82
N LEU A 145 -6.24 1.89 -2.44
CA LEU A 145 -5.50 2.57 -1.38
C LEU A 145 -5.75 1.93 -0.01
N LEU A 146 -6.98 1.54 0.32
CA LEU A 146 -7.25 0.81 1.56
C LEU A 146 -6.46 -0.51 1.63
N ALA A 147 -6.40 -1.25 0.52
CA ALA A 147 -5.61 -2.47 0.42
C ALA A 147 -4.10 -2.18 0.56
N GLU A 148 -3.61 -1.09 -0.02
CA GLU A 148 -2.22 -0.64 0.12
C GLU A 148 -1.89 -0.29 1.58
N ARG A 149 -2.80 0.41 2.29
CA ARG A 149 -2.61 0.79 3.70
C ARG A 149 -2.60 -0.42 4.61
N TRP A 150 -3.51 -1.36 4.36
CA TRP A 150 -3.52 -2.62 5.08
C TRP A 150 -2.23 -3.43 4.83
N PHE A 151 -1.77 -3.48 3.57
CA PHE A 151 -0.53 -4.19 3.21
C PHE A 151 0.70 -3.56 3.87
N PHE A 152 0.79 -2.23 3.95
CA PHE A 152 1.87 -1.53 4.63
C PHE A 152 1.99 -1.95 6.10
N SER A 153 0.86 -2.02 6.80
CA SER A 153 0.81 -2.47 8.19
C SER A 153 1.18 -3.95 8.33
N ALA A 154 0.67 -4.81 7.44
CA ALA A 154 0.96 -6.25 7.47
C ALA A 154 2.41 -6.58 7.09
N GLN A 155 3.06 -5.76 6.27
CA GLN A 155 4.46 -5.97 5.86
C GLN A 155 5.46 -5.63 6.96
N ALA A 156 5.13 -4.73 7.88
CA ALA A 156 6.05 -4.26 8.91
C ALA A 156 6.26 -5.34 10.00
N PRO A 157 7.47 -5.92 10.14
CA PRO A 157 7.72 -6.87 11.22
C PRO A 157 7.77 -6.12 12.56
N HIS A 158 6.98 -6.57 13.53
CA HIS A 158 7.05 -6.05 14.88
C HIS A 158 8.36 -6.51 15.54
N PRO A 159 9.05 -5.69 16.35
CA PRO A 159 10.28 -6.11 17.04
C PRO A 159 10.10 -7.37 17.87
N GLN A 160 8.90 -7.59 18.42
CA GLN A 160 8.61 -8.81 19.17
C GLN A 160 8.64 -10.09 18.32
N ASN A 161 8.39 -9.98 17.01
CA ASN A 161 8.40 -11.13 16.12
C ASN A 161 9.83 -11.68 15.96
N LEU A 162 10.86 -10.85 16.21
CA LEU A 162 12.26 -11.27 16.19
C LEU A 162 12.61 -12.25 17.31
N TYR A 163 11.89 -12.20 18.43
CA TYR A 163 12.09 -13.17 19.51
C TYR A 163 11.56 -14.53 19.09
N TYR A 164 10.35 -14.58 18.53
CA TYR A 164 9.63 -15.83 18.27
C TYR A 164 9.87 -16.46 16.88
N ALA A 165 10.62 -15.79 15.99
CA ALA A 165 10.78 -16.20 14.59
C ALA A 165 11.55 -17.51 14.39
N SER A 166 12.29 -18.02 15.38
CA SER A 166 13.04 -19.28 15.27
C SER A 166 12.23 -20.54 15.60
N VAL A 167 10.98 -20.41 16.06
CA VAL A 167 10.18 -21.53 16.60
C VAL A 167 8.82 -21.69 15.89
N SER A 168 8.52 -20.89 14.86
CA SER A 168 7.26 -20.93 14.10
C SER A 168 7.41 -21.49 12.69
#